data_AF-A0A813IYE4-F1
#
_entry.id   AF-A0A813IYE4-F1
#
_cell.length_a   1.000
_cell.length_b   1.000
_cell.length_c   1.000
_cell.angle_alpha   90.00
_cell.angle_beta   90.00
_cell.angle_gamma   90.00
#
_symmetry.space_group_name_H-M   'P 1'
#
loop_
_entity.id
_entity.type
_entity.pdbx_description
1 polymer ?
#
loop_
_entity_poly.entity_id
_entity_poly.type
_entity_poly.pdbx_seq_one_letter_code
_entity_poly.pdbx_strand_id
1 'polypeptide(L)'
;AKDTSEAEIFRARAEAEEKMNKLYDKHGLPCRIWGANKQVKSASELIKRESGVVGVIWRPTESCWQTDVTVNGMRHCPRFRPKDETPEEVERCLQECLAAQRELKERQAREGKSKK
;
A
#
# COMPACT_ATOMS: atom_id res chain seq x y z
N ALA A 1 -10.11 -9.54 -25.45
CA ALA A 1 -9.31 -9.29 -24.24
C ALA A 1 -8.08 -8.51 -24.67
N LYS A 2 -7.86 -7.29 -24.16
CA LYS A 2 -6.66 -6.51 -24.48
C LYS A 2 -5.57 -6.90 -23.49
N ASP A 3 -4.81 -7.92 -23.85
CA ASP A 3 -3.55 -8.27 -23.20
C ASP A 3 -2.57 -7.14 -23.50
N THR A 4 -2.52 -6.13 -22.62
CA THR A 4 -1.54 -5.06 -22.74
C THR A 4 -0.30 -5.63 -22.08
N SER A 5 0.62 -6.10 -22.92
CA SER A 5 1.78 -6.86 -22.47
C SER A 5 2.49 -6.09 -21.35
N GLU A 6 2.88 -6.80 -20.30
CA GLU A 6 3.54 -6.22 -19.12
C GLU A 6 4.74 -5.33 -19.51
N ALA A 7 5.40 -5.66 -20.62
CA ALA A 7 6.47 -4.89 -21.24
C ALA A 7 6.05 -3.51 -21.79
N GLU A 8 4.81 -3.31 -22.20
CA GLU A 8 4.28 -1.98 -22.56
C GLU A 8 4.03 -1.12 -21.32
N ILE A 9 3.61 -1.74 -20.21
CA ILE A 9 3.44 -1.04 -18.93
C ILE A 9 4.80 -0.58 -18.41
N PHE A 10 5.84 -1.42 -18.48
CA PHE A 10 7.19 -1.06 -18.08
C PHE A 10 7.80 0.05 -18.95
N ARG A 11 7.61 -0.01 -20.29
CA ARG A 11 8.07 1.05 -21.20
C ARG A 11 7.36 2.38 -20.94
N ALA A 12 6.04 2.36 -20.76
CA ALA A 12 5.27 3.55 -20.45
C ALA A 12 5.72 4.20 -19.12
N ARG A 13 6.10 3.40 -18.11
CA ARG A 13 6.62 3.91 -16.83
C ARG A 13 7.99 4.56 -17.01
N ALA A 14 8.89 3.94 -17.75
CA ALA A 14 10.22 4.47 -18.01
C ALA A 14 10.18 5.80 -18.81
N GLU A 15 9.32 5.88 -19.84
CA GLU A 15 9.15 7.12 -20.61
C GLU A 15 8.53 8.25 -19.77
N ALA A 16 7.59 7.92 -18.87
CA ALA A 16 7.01 8.90 -17.96
C ALA A 16 8.04 9.44 -16.95
N GLU A 17 8.92 8.58 -16.43
CA GLU A 17 9.98 8.94 -15.50
C GLU A 17 11.05 9.82 -16.16
N GLU A 18 11.46 9.49 -17.40
CA GLU A 18 12.41 10.32 -18.16
C GLU A 18 11.83 11.71 -18.45
N LYS A 19 10.54 11.77 -18.82
CA LYS A 19 9.86 13.04 -19.10
C LYS A 19 9.73 13.91 -17.86
N MET A 20 9.50 13.30 -16.70
CA MET A 20 9.54 13.97 -15.39
C MET A 20 10.94 14.51 -15.11
N ASN A 21 12.00 13.70 -15.30
CA ASN A 21 13.37 14.11 -15.01
C ASN A 21 13.83 15.29 -15.90
N LYS A 22 13.47 15.27 -17.19
CA LYS A 22 13.69 16.40 -18.12
C LYS A 22 12.96 17.69 -17.69
N LEU A 23 11.78 17.55 -17.07
CA LEU A 23 11.02 18.68 -16.52
C LEU A 23 11.69 19.26 -15.27
N TYR A 24 12.28 18.41 -14.43
CA TYR A 24 13.05 18.83 -13.25
C TYR A 24 14.30 19.62 -13.61
N ASP A 25 15.09 19.13 -14.59
CA ASP A 25 16.31 19.78 -15.06
C ASP A 25 16.03 21.17 -15.66
N LYS A 26 14.95 21.30 -16.42
CA LYS A 26 14.60 22.52 -17.14
C LYS A 26 13.97 23.62 -16.26
N HIS A 27 13.21 23.25 -15.23
CA HIS A 27 12.40 24.21 -14.47
C HIS A 27 12.88 24.45 -13.03
N GLY A 28 13.83 23.66 -12.51
CA GLY A 28 14.49 23.93 -11.23
C GLY A 28 13.55 24.18 -10.06
N LEU A 29 12.35 23.57 -10.04
CA LEU A 29 11.30 23.89 -9.07
C LEU A 29 11.49 23.11 -7.75
N PRO A 30 11.68 23.80 -6.60
CA PRO A 30 11.71 23.17 -5.30
C PRO A 30 10.29 23.10 -4.68
N CYS A 31 9.94 21.92 -4.14
CA CYS A 31 9.16 21.73 -2.91
C CYS A 31 7.74 22.35 -2.74
N ARG A 32 6.98 22.72 -3.77
CA ARG A 32 5.56 23.18 -3.57
C ARG A 32 4.49 22.57 -4.46
N ILE A 33 4.71 21.38 -5.01
CA ILE A 33 3.63 20.58 -5.61
C ILE A 33 3.21 19.46 -4.64
N TRP A 34 2.88 19.82 -3.40
CA TRP A 34 2.17 18.90 -2.49
C TRP A 34 0.64 18.99 -2.65
N GLY A 35 0.15 19.89 -3.52
CA GLY A 35 -1.28 20.15 -3.73
C GLY A 35 -1.84 19.80 -5.11
N ALA A 36 -1.01 19.59 -6.14
CA ALA A 36 -1.51 19.36 -7.51
C ALA A 36 -1.40 17.90 -8.02
N ASN A 37 -0.96 16.97 -7.17
CA ASN A 37 -0.96 15.54 -7.51
C ASN A 37 -2.26 14.82 -7.09
N LYS A 38 -3.39 15.53 -7.12
CA LYS A 38 -4.71 14.98 -6.78
C LYS A 38 -5.37 14.22 -7.93
N GLN A 39 -4.77 14.17 -9.12
CA GLN A 39 -5.44 13.65 -10.33
C GLN A 39 -4.66 12.63 -11.15
N VAL A 40 -3.39 12.36 -10.86
CA VAL A 40 -2.73 11.18 -11.44
C VAL A 40 -2.91 10.04 -10.46
N LYS A 41 -4.05 9.36 -10.55
CA LYS A 41 -4.22 8.07 -9.87
C LYS A 41 -3.10 7.18 -10.38
N SER A 42 -2.15 6.83 -9.53
CA SER A 42 -1.14 5.84 -9.88
C SER A 42 -1.84 4.54 -10.25
N ALA A 43 -1.22 3.68 -11.08
CA ALA A 43 -1.77 2.37 -11.38
C ALA A 43 -2.12 1.58 -10.10
N SER A 44 -1.41 1.84 -9.00
CA SER A 44 -1.66 1.31 -7.66
C SER A 44 -2.92 1.88 -6.94
N GLU A 45 -3.44 3.05 -7.33
CA GLU A 45 -4.71 3.62 -6.84
C GLU A 45 -5.95 3.10 -7.59
N LEU A 46 -5.78 2.60 -8.82
CA LEU A 46 -6.87 2.03 -9.62
C LEU A 46 -7.16 0.56 -9.25
N ILE A 47 -6.18 -0.14 -8.68
CA ILE A 47 -6.39 -1.50 -8.17
C ILE A 47 -7.01 -1.39 -6.77
N LYS A 48 -8.34 -1.52 -6.70
CA LYS A 48 -9.06 -1.75 -5.44
C LYS A 48 -8.65 -3.10 -4.88
N ARG A 49 -7.58 -3.14 -4.08
CA ARG A 49 -7.15 -4.33 -3.36
C ARG A 49 -8.00 -4.45 -2.10
N GLU A 50 -8.94 -5.38 -2.12
CA GLU A 50 -9.81 -5.68 -0.99
C GLU A 50 -9.31 -6.97 -0.31
N SER A 51 -8.99 -6.90 0.98
CA SER A 51 -8.58 -8.07 1.76
C SER A 51 -9.77 -8.96 2.14
N GLY A 52 -10.99 -8.41 2.12
CA GLY A 52 -12.20 -9.05 2.68
C GLY A 52 -12.17 -9.21 4.20
N VAL A 53 -11.11 -8.74 4.88
CA VAL A 53 -10.90 -8.96 6.31
C VAL A 53 -11.05 -7.65 7.09
N VAL A 54 -11.98 -7.64 8.03
CA VAL A 54 -12.22 -6.49 8.91
C VAL A 54 -10.95 -6.15 9.70
N GLY A 55 -10.49 -4.92 9.53
CA GLY A 55 -9.28 -4.37 10.17
C GLY A 55 -7.99 -4.58 9.38
N VAL A 56 -8.04 -4.99 8.11
CA VAL A 56 -6.88 -4.96 7.19
C VAL A 56 -7.21 -4.07 6.00
N ILE A 57 -6.44 -3.00 5.82
CA ILE A 57 -6.64 -2.00 4.77
C ILE A 57 -5.41 -1.89 3.88
N TRP A 58 -5.61 -1.77 2.57
CA TRP A 58 -4.55 -1.39 1.65
C TRP A 58 -4.39 0.13 1.63
N ARG A 59 -3.16 0.61 1.76
CA ARG A 59 -2.79 2.03 1.63
C ARG A 59 -2.14 2.23 0.26
N PRO A 60 -2.88 2.72 -0.76
CA PRO A 60 -2.33 2.88 -2.10
C PRO A 60 -1.23 3.94 -2.17
N THR A 61 -1.31 4.97 -1.33
CA THR A 61 -0.29 6.04 -1.24
C THR A 61 1.06 5.55 -0.74
N GLU A 62 1.07 4.50 0.08
CA GLU A 62 2.28 3.92 0.66
C GLU A 62 2.65 2.57 0.03
N SER A 63 1.79 2.10 -0.90
CA SER A 63 1.75 0.74 -1.46
C SER A 63 1.95 -0.32 -0.38
N CYS A 64 1.20 -0.27 0.73
CA CYS A 64 1.38 -1.20 1.84
C CYS A 64 0.05 -1.69 2.45
N TRP A 65 0.09 -2.88 3.04
CA TRP A 65 -0.99 -3.39 3.86
C TRP A 65 -0.85 -2.87 5.28
N GLN A 66 -1.94 -2.41 5.88
CA GLN A 66 -1.97 -1.95 7.26
C GLN A 66 -3.04 -2.73 8.00
N THR A 67 -2.69 -3.30 9.16
CA THR A 67 -3.71 -3.77 10.10
C THR A 67 -4.11 -2.68 11.08
N ASP A 68 -5.32 -2.77 11.60
CA ASP A 68 -5.84 -1.91 12.65
C ASP A 68 -6.38 -2.79 13.78
N VAL A 69 -5.59 -2.98 14.84
CA VAL A 69 -5.99 -3.80 15.99
C VAL A 69 -5.67 -3.05 17.28
N THR A 70 -6.60 -3.05 18.24
CA THR A 70 -6.38 -2.44 19.56
C THR A 70 -6.17 -3.54 20.59
N VAL A 71 -5.00 -3.58 21.21
CA VAL A 71 -4.61 -4.55 22.23
C VAL A 71 -4.30 -3.78 23.52
N ASN A 72 -4.89 -4.18 24.64
CA ASN A 72 -4.72 -3.51 25.94
C ASN A 72 -4.97 -1.97 25.93
N GLY A 73 -5.93 -1.51 25.11
CA GLY A 73 -6.19 -0.07 24.94
C GLY A 73 -5.14 0.68 24.11
N MET A 74 -4.10 0.00 23.64
CA MET A 74 -3.11 0.53 22.71
C MET A 74 -3.41 0.08 21.29
N ARG A 75 -3.41 1.04 20.36
CA ARG A 75 -3.65 0.78 18.93
C ARG A 75 -2.36 0.31 18.27
N HIS A 76 -2.37 -0.91 17.75
CA HIS A 76 -1.30 -1.49 16.95
C HIS A 76 -1.67 -1.40 15.47
N CYS A 77 -0.82 -0.70 14.71
CA CYS A 77 -0.98 -0.48 13.28
C CYS A 77 0.25 -0.94 12.47
N PRO A 78 0.64 -2.22 12.52
CA PRO A 78 1.77 -2.70 11.73
C PRO A 78 1.47 -2.52 10.24
N ARG A 79 2.49 -2.04 9.52
CA ARG A 79 2.48 -1.82 8.07
C ARG A 79 3.40 -2.83 7.41
N PHE A 80 2.92 -3.45 6.36
CA PHE A 80 3.62 -4.45 5.57
C PHE A 80 3.74 -3.90 4.16
N ARG A 81 4.97 -3.53 3.78
CA ARG A 81 5.28 -3.02 2.45
C ARG A 81 5.89 -4.16 1.63
N PRO A 82 5.29 -4.56 0.50
CA PRO A 82 5.91 -5.49 -0.43
C PRO A 82 7.16 -4.85 -1.02
N LYS A 83 8.18 -5.65 -1.28
CA LYS A 83 9.44 -5.16 -1.86
C LYS A 83 9.25 -4.73 -3.31
N ASP A 84 8.39 -5.46 -4.02
CA ASP A 84 8.05 -5.21 -5.41
C ASP A 84 6.53 -5.09 -5.59
N GLU A 85 6.11 -4.34 -6.61
CA GLU A 85 4.68 -4.17 -6.93
C GLU A 85 4.10 -5.37 -7.70
N THR A 86 4.82 -6.49 -7.75
CA THR A 86 4.36 -7.73 -8.37
C THR A 86 3.19 -8.30 -7.56
N PRO A 87 2.17 -8.88 -8.23
CA PRO A 87 1.01 -9.43 -7.54
C PRO A 87 1.41 -10.47 -6.49
N GLU A 88 2.43 -11.28 -6.78
CA GLU A 88 2.95 -12.33 -5.90
C GLU A 88 3.56 -11.80 -4.60
N GLU A 89 4.33 -10.70 -4.65
CA GLU A 89 4.88 -10.07 -3.45
C GLU A 89 3.77 -9.37 -2.65
N VAL A 90 2.80 -8.76 -3.33
CA VAL A 90 1.65 -8.12 -2.68
C VAL A 90 0.78 -9.14 -1.94
N GLU A 91 0.55 -10.32 -2.51
CA GLU A 91 -0.20 -11.40 -1.88
C GLU A 91 0.56 -12.02 -0.72
N ARG A 92 1.87 -12.25 -0.84
CA ARG A 92 2.71 -12.69 0.29
C ARG A 92 2.64 -11.69 1.44
N CYS A 93 2.76 -10.41 1.12
CA CYS A 93 2.66 -9.32 2.09
C CYS A 93 1.28 -9.27 2.76
N LEU A 94 0.20 -9.55 2.02
CA LEU A 94 -1.14 -9.70 2.59
C LEU A 94 -1.23 -10.88 3.57
N GLN A 95 -0.65 -12.03 3.22
CA GLN A 95 -0.63 -13.20 4.09
C GLN A 95 0.10 -12.94 5.41
N GLU A 96 1.25 -12.27 5.36
CA GLU A 96 1.98 -11.85 6.57
C GLU A 96 1.14 -10.87 7.41
N CYS A 97 0.49 -9.92 6.74
CA CYS A 97 -0.40 -8.95 7.39
C CYS A 97 -1.56 -9.64 8.12
N LEU A 98 -2.17 -10.65 7.50
CA LEU A 98 -3.25 -11.44 8.09
C LEU A 98 -2.77 -12.30 9.26
N ALA A 99 -1.59 -12.92 9.15
CA ALA A 99 -0.99 -13.68 10.24
C ALA A 99 -0.73 -12.80 11.46
N ALA A 100 -0.14 -11.61 11.27
CA ALA A 100 0.06 -10.64 12.33
C ALA A 100 -1.26 -10.14 12.93
N GLN A 101 -2.29 -9.92 12.09
CA GLN A 101 -3.61 -9.52 12.58
C GLN A 101 -4.22 -10.60 13.50
N ARG A 102 -4.08 -11.87 13.12
CA ARG A 102 -4.57 -13.00 13.91
C ARG A 102 -3.89 -13.06 15.26
N GLU A 103 -2.57 -12.94 15.30
CA GLU A 103 -1.79 -12.94 16.54
C GLU A 103 -2.21 -11.78 17.47
N LEU A 104 -2.37 -10.57 16.91
CA LEU A 104 -2.81 -9.40 17.67
C LEU A 104 -4.24 -9.56 18.21
N LYS A 105 -5.16 -10.17 17.43
CA LYS A 105 -6.52 -10.47 17.88
C LYS A 105 -6.54 -11.55 18.97
N GLU A 106 -5.68 -12.57 18.88
CA GLU A 106 -5.55 -13.57 19.93
C GLU A 106 -5.02 -12.95 21.23
N ARG A 107 -4.05 -12.06 21.13
CA ARG A 107 -3.56 -11.28 22.29
C ARG A 107 -4.65 -10.40 22.88
N GLN A 108 -5.41 -9.70 22.02
CA GLN A 108 -6.59 -8.93 22.44
C GLN A 108 -7.61 -9.80 23.18
N ALA A 109 -7.90 -11.01 22.69
CA ALA A 109 -8.87 -11.92 23.30
C ALA A 109 -8.41 -12.48 24.66
N ARG A 110 -7.09 -12.70 24.84
CA ARG A 110 -6.52 -13.10 26.14
C ARG A 110 -6.65 -11.99 27.18
N GLU A 111 -6.32 -10.76 26.80
CA GLU A 111 -6.29 -9.63 27.73
C GLU A 111 -7.69 -9.03 27.98
N GLY A 112 -8.59 -9.09 26.99
CA GLY A 112 -9.98 -8.65 27.12
C GLY A 112 -10.79 -9.46 28.14
N LYS A 113 -10.36 -10.67 28.48
CA LYS A 113 -10.99 -11.52 29.52
C LYS A 113 -10.63 -11.10 30.96
N SER A 114 -9.61 -10.28 31.16
CA SER A 114 -9.12 -9.88 32.50
C SER A 114 -9.88 -8.69 33.12
N LYS A 115 -10.79 -8.07 32.37
CA LYS A 115 -11.53 -6.85 32.78
C LYS A 115 -12.99 -7.11 33.19
N LYS A 116 -13.34 -8.33 33.58
CA LYS A 116 -14.72 -8.70 33.96
C LYS A 116 -14.82 -9.11 35.42
#